data_AF-A0A352WGP9-F1
#
_entry.id   AF-A0A352WGP9-F1
#
_cell.length_a   1.000
_cell.length_b   1.000
_cell.length_c   1.000
_cell.angle_alpha   90.00
_cell.angle_beta   90.00
_cell.angle_gamma   90.00
#
_symmetry.space_group_name_H-M   'P 1'
#
loop_
_entity.id
_entity.type
_entity.pdbx_description
1 polymer ?
#
loop_
_entity_poly.entity_id
_entity_poly.type
_entity_poly.pdbx_seq_one_letter_code
_entity_poly.pdbx_strand_id
1 'polypeptide(L)'
;NINGGYMLTRHLVQNGCKTLGFVGSYLSTRSNLDRYIGYRKYLIANEITFYDEYLIPDRDEEGRDIDIVLPDELPDGFVCCCDHTAYRVIRELNRKGYKVPEDVRVVGYDDYADNKISGVRLTSYRVNTGEMISQCMNILEQHCINPEYRHGTSISYGNLIVRDTGAAKEV
;
A
#
# COMPACT_ATOMS: atom_id res chain seq x y z
N ASN A 1 0.74 2.00 -9.75
CA ASN A 1 -0.21 2.07 -8.62
C ASN A 1 -1.23 0.94 -8.59
N ILE A 2 -2.15 0.79 -9.57
CA ILE A 2 -3.16 -0.29 -9.58
C ILE A 2 -2.53 -1.68 -9.38
N ASN A 3 -1.47 -1.99 -10.14
CA ASN A 3 -0.75 -3.26 -9.98
C ASN A 3 -0.19 -3.43 -8.56
N GLY A 4 0.36 -2.38 -7.95
CA GLY A 4 0.92 -2.49 -6.60
C GLY A 4 -0.14 -2.76 -5.53
N GLY A 5 -1.28 -2.07 -5.60
CA GLY A 5 -2.43 -2.38 -4.72
C GLY A 5 -2.91 -3.82 -4.90
N TYR A 6 -3.02 -4.29 -6.15
CA TYR A 6 -3.39 -5.67 -6.46
C TYR A 6 -2.39 -6.69 -5.90
N MET A 7 -1.08 -6.44 -6.04
CA MET A 7 -0.03 -7.35 -5.57
C MET A 7 0.04 -7.43 -4.04
N LEU A 8 -0.20 -6.31 -3.35
CA LEU A 8 -0.26 -6.27 -1.89
C LEU A 8 -1.46 -7.05 -1.36
N THR A 9 -2.64 -6.84 -1.93
CA THR A 9 -3.85 -7.60 -1.56
C THR A 9 -3.68 -9.08 -1.85
N ARG A 10 -3.14 -9.42 -3.04
CA ARG A 10 -2.82 -10.80 -3.41
C ARG A 10 -1.93 -11.46 -2.36
N HIS A 11 -0.87 -10.77 -1.95
CA HIS A 11 0.07 -11.29 -0.98
C HIS A 11 -0.62 -11.63 0.34
N LEU A 12 -1.44 -10.73 0.90
CA LEU A 12 -2.14 -11.03 2.16
C LEU A 12 -3.09 -12.22 2.04
N VAL A 13 -3.87 -12.29 0.95
CA VAL A 13 -4.78 -13.43 0.72
C VAL A 13 -4.02 -14.74 0.58
N GLN A 14 -2.91 -14.74 -0.18
CA GLN A 14 -2.07 -15.93 -0.33
C GLN A 14 -1.39 -16.38 0.97
N ASN A 15 -1.23 -15.47 1.94
CA ASN A 15 -0.73 -15.76 3.28
C ASN A 15 -1.84 -16.05 4.31
N GLY A 16 -3.06 -16.31 3.82
CA GLY A 16 -4.16 -16.84 4.63
C GLY A 16 -5.11 -15.81 5.21
N CYS A 17 -4.99 -14.51 4.87
CA CYS A 17 -6.00 -13.52 5.22
C CYS A 17 -7.29 -13.77 4.42
N LYS A 18 -8.43 -13.85 5.11
CA LYS A 18 -9.76 -14.04 4.54
C LYS A 18 -10.58 -12.75 4.55
N THR A 19 -10.42 -11.94 5.58
CA THR A 19 -10.99 -10.58 5.66
C THR A 19 -9.88 -9.56 5.56
N LEU A 20 -10.12 -8.48 4.79
CA LEU A 20 -9.12 -7.45 4.55
C LEU A 20 -9.74 -6.06 4.71
N GLY A 21 -8.94 -5.14 5.22
CA GLY A 21 -9.23 -3.72 5.23
C GLY A 21 -8.28 -2.91 4.38
N PHE A 22 -8.75 -1.76 3.91
CA PHE A 22 -7.94 -0.77 3.22
C PHE A 22 -7.80 0.47 4.09
N VAL A 23 -6.56 0.89 4.33
CA VAL A 23 -6.28 2.09 5.14
C VAL A 23 -5.65 3.17 4.27
N GLY A 24 -6.40 4.26 4.09
CA GLY A 24 -6.00 5.40 3.31
C GLY A 24 -7.22 6.16 2.79
N SER A 25 -7.18 7.49 2.88
CA SER A 25 -8.21 8.34 2.25
C SER A 25 -8.05 8.24 0.73
N TYR A 26 -8.69 7.23 0.13
CA TYR A 26 -8.42 6.77 -1.24
C TYR A 26 -8.74 7.83 -2.31
N LEU A 27 -9.58 8.81 -2.02
CA LEU A 27 -9.89 9.92 -2.92
C LEU A 27 -8.92 11.10 -2.81
N SER A 28 -8.00 11.10 -1.85
CA SER A 28 -7.08 12.23 -1.63
C SER A 28 -6.09 12.46 -2.76
N THR A 29 -5.68 11.40 -3.46
CA THR A 29 -4.75 11.48 -4.60
C THR A 29 -5.09 10.43 -5.64
N ARG A 30 -4.68 10.67 -6.90
CA ARG A 30 -4.79 9.67 -7.96
C ARG A 30 -4.03 8.38 -7.63
N SER A 31 -2.86 8.49 -7.00
CA SER A 31 -2.09 7.32 -6.59
C SER A 31 -2.81 6.48 -5.53
N ASN A 32 -3.46 7.12 -4.55
CA ASN A 32 -4.24 6.40 -3.53
C ASN A 32 -5.48 5.74 -4.14
N LEU A 33 -6.16 6.43 -5.07
CA LEU A 33 -7.31 5.86 -5.78
C LEU A 33 -6.90 4.64 -6.59
N ASP A 34 -5.81 4.72 -7.34
CA ASP A 34 -5.28 3.59 -8.10
C ASP A 34 -4.91 2.41 -7.19
N ARG A 35 -4.27 2.66 -6.04
CA ARG A 35 -3.92 1.63 -5.05
C ARG A 35 -5.17 0.95 -4.50
N TYR A 36 -6.22 1.72 -4.18
CA TYR A 36 -7.53 1.21 -3.76
C TYR A 36 -8.23 0.41 -4.85
N ILE A 37 -8.21 0.88 -6.11
CA ILE A 37 -8.74 0.13 -7.26
C ILE A 37 -8.01 -1.21 -7.39
N GLY A 38 -6.69 -1.23 -7.22
CA GLY A 38 -5.90 -2.46 -7.19
C GLY A 38 -6.38 -3.45 -6.13
N TYR A 39 -6.61 -2.94 -4.92
CA TYR A 39 -7.17 -3.69 -3.80
C TYR A 39 -8.55 -4.28 -4.13
N ARG A 40 -9.51 -3.43 -4.53
CA ARG A 40 -10.88 -3.83 -4.90
C ARG A 40 -10.88 -4.83 -6.06
N LYS A 41 -10.04 -4.60 -7.08
CA LYS A 41 -9.93 -5.47 -8.25
C LYS A 41 -9.51 -6.88 -7.87
N TYR A 42 -8.55 -7.04 -6.95
CA TYR A 42 -8.14 -8.36 -6.49
C TYR A 42 -9.28 -9.09 -5.77
N LEU A 43 -9.95 -8.41 -4.84
CA LEU A 43 -11.04 -9.00 -4.06
C LEU A 43 -12.20 -9.45 -4.96
N ILE A 44 -12.65 -8.57 -5.88
CA ILE A 44 -13.72 -8.89 -6.82
C ILE A 44 -13.34 -10.08 -7.71
N ALA A 45 -12.11 -10.10 -8.24
CA ALA A 45 -11.65 -11.18 -9.12
C ALA A 45 -11.51 -12.54 -8.42
N ASN A 46 -11.51 -12.58 -7.08
CA ASN A 46 -11.40 -13.80 -6.28
C ASN A 46 -12.63 -14.02 -5.39
N GLU A 47 -13.73 -13.31 -5.64
CA GLU A 47 -15.01 -13.45 -4.92
C GLU A 47 -14.87 -13.25 -3.39
N ILE A 48 -13.95 -12.39 -2.97
CA ILE A 48 -13.72 -12.06 -1.56
C ILE A 48 -14.60 -10.85 -1.21
N THR A 49 -15.47 -11.03 -0.23
CA THR A 49 -16.31 -9.94 0.31
C THR A 49 -15.43 -8.88 0.97
N PHE A 50 -15.72 -7.61 0.68
CA PHE A 50 -15.16 -6.46 1.39
C PHE A 50 -16.30 -5.74 2.12
N TYR A 51 -15.93 -5.08 3.19
CA TYR A 51 -16.85 -4.42 4.11
C TYR A 51 -16.48 -2.94 4.21
N ASP A 52 -17.47 -2.05 4.19
CA ASP A 52 -17.22 -0.61 4.24
C ASP A 52 -16.68 -0.19 5.61
N GLU A 53 -16.96 -0.93 6.70
CA GLU A 53 -16.34 -0.71 8.01
C GLU A 53 -14.82 -0.94 8.02
N TYR A 54 -14.27 -1.64 7.03
CA TYR A 54 -12.84 -1.87 6.87
C TYR A 54 -12.18 -0.88 5.90
N LEU A 55 -12.89 0.18 5.51
CA LEU A 55 -12.34 1.30 4.76
C LEU A 55 -12.02 2.45 5.71
N ILE A 56 -10.75 2.57 6.09
CA ILE A 56 -10.31 3.47 7.16
C ILE A 56 -9.58 4.67 6.54
N PRO A 57 -10.05 5.91 6.73
CA PRO A 57 -9.34 7.10 6.27
C PRO A 57 -8.09 7.35 7.14
N ASP A 58 -7.09 7.98 6.56
CA ASP A 58 -5.83 8.30 7.27
C ASP A 58 -5.47 9.79 7.28
N ARG A 59 -6.19 10.58 6.49
CA ARG A 59 -6.07 12.04 6.38
C ARG A 59 -7.42 12.71 6.11
N ASP A 60 -7.54 13.98 6.46
CA ASP A 60 -8.70 14.82 6.16
C ASP A 60 -8.72 15.33 4.70
N GLU A 61 -9.69 16.18 4.37
CA GLU A 61 -9.88 16.73 3.02
C GLU A 61 -8.73 17.64 2.59
N GLU A 62 -8.05 18.29 3.55
CA GLU A 62 -6.86 19.10 3.33
C GLU A 62 -5.57 18.28 3.28
N GLY A 63 -5.67 16.96 3.43
CA GLY A 63 -4.55 16.03 3.36
C GLY A 63 -3.70 15.96 4.62
N ARG A 64 -4.18 16.49 5.75
CA ARG A 64 -3.52 16.41 7.06
C ARG A 64 -3.83 15.06 7.71
N ASP A 65 -2.84 14.45 8.33
CA ASP A 65 -3.02 13.19 9.07
C ASP A 65 -4.12 13.32 10.14
N ILE A 66 -5.05 12.36 10.18
CA ILE A 66 -6.06 12.21 11.23
C ILE A 66 -5.87 10.88 11.96
N ASP A 67 -6.27 10.74 13.21
CA ASP A 67 -6.07 9.49 13.95
C ASP A 67 -6.65 8.26 13.24
N ILE A 68 -5.90 7.15 13.26
CA ILE A 68 -6.35 5.88 12.71
C ILE A 68 -7.33 5.25 13.70
N VAL A 69 -8.60 5.17 13.32
CA VAL A 69 -9.65 4.53 14.12
C VAL A 69 -9.84 3.11 13.59
N LEU A 70 -9.30 2.13 14.33
CA LEU A 70 -9.49 0.71 14.01
C LEU A 70 -10.86 0.22 14.51
N PRO A 71 -11.57 -0.62 13.73
CA PRO A 71 -12.84 -1.21 14.14
C PRO A 71 -12.67 -2.10 15.39
N ASP A 72 -13.78 -2.43 16.03
CA ASP A 72 -13.80 -3.32 17.20
C ASP A 72 -13.48 -4.77 16.80
N GLU A 73 -14.09 -5.25 15.71
CA GLU A 73 -13.70 -6.50 15.05
C GLU A 73 -12.66 -6.20 13.97
N LEU A 74 -11.47 -6.78 14.10
CA LEU A 74 -10.38 -6.53 13.15
C LEU A 74 -10.42 -7.50 11.96
N PRO A 75 -10.07 -7.05 10.75
CA PRO A 75 -9.80 -7.95 9.65
C PRO A 75 -8.50 -8.73 9.87
N ASP A 76 -8.30 -9.82 9.12
CA ASP A 76 -7.05 -10.61 9.16
C ASP A 76 -5.84 -9.80 8.64
N GLY A 77 -6.07 -8.76 7.85
CA GLY A 77 -4.99 -7.88 7.41
C GLY A 77 -5.41 -6.54 6.80
N PHE A 78 -4.48 -5.60 6.83
CA PHE A 78 -4.66 -4.25 6.30
C PHE A 78 -3.72 -3.98 5.12
N VAL A 79 -4.30 -3.53 4.00
CA VAL A 79 -3.58 -2.95 2.87
C VAL A 79 -3.56 -1.45 3.03
N CYS A 80 -2.40 -0.90 3.38
CA CYS A 80 -2.24 0.53 3.62
C CYS A 80 -1.82 1.26 2.35
N CYS A 81 -2.30 2.49 2.17
CA CYS A 81 -2.01 3.28 0.97
C CYS A 81 -0.53 3.67 0.86
N CYS A 82 0.22 3.79 1.96
CA CYS A 82 1.66 3.97 1.99
C CYS A 82 2.27 3.45 3.30
N ASP A 83 3.60 3.41 3.36
CA ASP A 83 4.35 2.93 4.52
C ASP A 83 4.13 3.79 5.77
N HIS A 84 4.00 5.11 5.61
CA HIS A 84 3.66 6.01 6.72
C HIS A 84 2.34 5.60 7.40
N THR A 85 1.30 5.37 6.60
CA THR A 85 -0.01 4.90 7.08
C THR A 85 0.10 3.51 7.69
N ALA A 86 0.88 2.60 7.09
CA ALA A 86 1.10 1.26 7.63
C ALA A 86 1.72 1.28 9.03
N TYR A 87 2.74 2.11 9.25
CA TYR A 87 3.34 2.26 10.57
C TYR A 87 2.39 2.87 11.60
N ARG A 88 1.52 3.79 11.18
CA ARG A 88 0.47 4.35 12.05
C ARG A 88 -0.55 3.27 12.45
N VAL A 89 -0.96 2.41 11.52
CA VAL A 89 -1.83 1.24 11.79
C VAL A 89 -1.15 0.28 12.77
N ILE A 90 0.12 -0.08 12.53
CA ILE A 90 0.88 -0.98 13.42
C ILE A 90 0.98 -0.40 14.83
N ARG A 91 1.22 0.91 14.95
CA ARG A 91 1.26 1.58 16.25
C ARG A 91 -0.07 1.48 16.99
N GLU A 92 -1.19 1.73 16.31
CA GLU A 92 -2.51 1.63 16.95
C GLU A 92 -2.89 0.18 17.29
N LEU A 93 -2.52 -0.80 16.46
CA LEU A 93 -2.66 -2.23 16.79
C LEU A 93 -1.90 -2.60 18.06
N ASN A 94 -0.63 -2.19 18.14
CA ASN A 94 0.21 -2.43 19.33
C ASN A 94 -0.37 -1.76 20.58
N ARG A 95 -0.94 -0.55 20.46
CA ARG A 95 -1.59 0.15 21.59
C ARG A 95 -2.85 -0.57 22.08
N LYS A 96 -3.57 -1.24 21.18
CA LYS A 96 -4.71 -2.11 21.52
C LYS A 96 -4.27 -3.53 21.97
N GLY A 97 -2.98 -3.83 21.98
CA GLY A 97 -2.42 -5.11 22.44
C GLY A 97 -2.32 -6.21 21.38
N TYR A 98 -2.59 -5.90 20.10
CA TYR A 98 -2.43 -6.83 18.99
C TYR A 98 -0.99 -6.84 18.47
N LYS A 99 -0.54 -8.00 17.99
CA LYS A 99 0.77 -8.20 17.38
C LYS A 99 0.69 -8.28 15.87
N VAL A 100 1.72 -7.77 15.21
CA VAL A 100 1.90 -7.82 13.76
C VAL A 100 3.19 -8.60 13.47
N PRO A 101 3.14 -9.72 12.71
CA PRO A 101 2.03 -10.23 11.90
C PRO A 101 1.10 -11.26 12.59
N GLU A 102 1.32 -11.61 13.86
CA GLU A 102 0.70 -12.80 14.48
C GLU A 102 -0.81 -12.71 14.63
N ASP A 103 -1.35 -11.55 14.98
CA ASP A 103 -2.79 -11.33 15.12
C ASP A 103 -3.37 -10.72 13.84
N VAL A 104 -2.70 -9.68 13.31
CA VAL A 104 -3.14 -8.96 12.12
C VAL A 104 -1.93 -8.67 11.22
N ARG A 105 -2.08 -8.91 9.92
CA ARG A 105 -1.04 -8.57 8.95
C ARG A 105 -1.18 -7.16 8.41
N VAL A 106 -0.06 -6.51 8.10
CA VAL A 106 -0.07 -5.15 7.57
C VAL A 106 0.92 -5.06 6.41
N VAL A 107 0.48 -4.46 5.31
CA VAL A 107 1.36 -4.16 4.17
C VAL A 107 1.26 -2.69 3.78
N GLY A 108 2.37 -2.12 3.34
CA GLY A 108 2.48 -0.72 2.91
C GLY A 108 2.82 -0.55 1.44
N TYR A 109 3.17 0.68 1.08
CA TYR A 109 3.58 1.09 -0.26
C TYR A 109 4.68 2.13 -0.13
N ASP A 110 5.63 2.14 -1.08
CA ASP A 110 6.76 3.06 -1.26
C ASP A 110 8.12 2.40 -0.94
N ASP A 111 8.16 1.42 -0.04
CA ASP A 111 9.38 0.83 0.53
C ASP A 111 10.33 1.89 1.11
N TYR A 112 9.73 2.83 1.84
CA TYR A 112 10.44 3.93 2.45
C TYR A 112 11.12 3.47 3.74
N ALA A 113 12.42 3.73 3.83
CA ALA A 113 13.25 3.38 4.98
C ALA A 113 12.99 4.36 6.15
N ASP A 114 11.82 4.33 6.77
CA ASP A 114 11.63 4.94 8.09
C ASP A 114 11.67 3.85 9.16
N ASN A 115 12.88 3.62 9.70
CA ASN A 115 13.18 2.64 10.76
C ASN A 115 12.63 3.06 12.14
N LYS A 116 11.52 3.81 12.21
CA LYS A 116 11.05 4.43 13.46
C LYS A 116 10.29 3.49 14.38
N ILE A 117 9.83 2.33 13.89
CA ILE A 117 9.24 1.30 14.75
C ILE A 117 10.29 0.22 14.98
N SER A 118 10.82 0.18 16.21
CA SER A 118 11.85 -0.76 16.64
C SER A 118 11.41 -2.20 16.43
N GLY A 119 12.06 -2.90 15.50
CA GLY A 119 12.06 -4.37 15.39
C GLY A 119 11.14 -5.00 14.35
N VAL A 120 10.22 -4.26 13.71
CA VAL A 120 9.28 -4.83 12.75
C VAL A 120 9.56 -4.32 11.34
N ARG A 121 9.93 -5.22 10.42
CA ARG A 121 10.21 -4.83 9.04
C ARG A 121 8.95 -4.94 8.18
N LEU A 122 8.55 -3.82 7.59
CA LEU A 122 7.32 -3.71 6.81
C LEU A 122 7.42 -4.40 5.44
N THR A 123 6.46 -5.28 5.14
CA THR A 123 6.20 -5.72 3.76
C THR A 123 5.61 -4.55 2.97
N SER A 124 6.23 -4.18 1.85
CA SER A 124 5.85 -2.99 1.08
C SER A 124 6.02 -3.18 -0.42
N TYR A 125 5.25 -2.43 -1.23
CA TYR A 125 5.48 -2.34 -2.67
C TYR A 125 6.46 -1.21 -2.98
N ARG A 126 7.67 -1.58 -3.42
CA ARG A 126 8.74 -0.64 -3.79
C ARG A 126 8.48 -0.05 -5.16
N VAL A 127 8.48 1.28 -5.24
CA VAL A 127 8.46 2.02 -6.51
C VAL A 127 9.86 2.01 -7.14
N ASN A 128 9.94 1.75 -8.45
CA ASN A 128 11.21 1.77 -9.18
C ASN A 128 11.59 3.21 -9.58
N THR A 129 12.00 4.01 -8.60
CA THR A 129 12.37 5.41 -8.79
C THR A 129 13.55 5.59 -9.75
N GLY A 130 14.51 4.66 -9.76
CA GLY A 130 15.64 4.69 -10.69
C GLY A 130 15.22 4.58 -12.15
N GLU A 131 14.30 3.66 -12.47
CA GLU A 131 13.72 3.55 -13.81
C GLU A 131 12.90 4.80 -14.18
N MET A 132 12.06 5.29 -13.25
CA MET A 132 11.27 6.50 -13.48
C MET A 132 12.16 7.73 -13.80
N ILE A 133 13.26 7.91 -13.06
CA ILE A 133 14.22 8.99 -13.30
C ILE A 133 14.88 8.80 -14.67
N SER A 134 15.33 7.59 -15.00
CA SER A 134 15.99 7.30 -16.27
C SER A 134 15.06 7.58 -17.46
N GLN A 135 13.79 7.18 -17.37
CA GLN A 135 12.77 7.46 -18.37
C GLN A 135 12.51 8.97 -18.50
N CYS A 136 12.38 9.68 -17.37
CA CYS A 136 12.17 11.13 -17.35
C CYS A 136 13.34 11.87 -18.03
N MET A 137 14.58 11.53 -17.69
CA MET A 137 15.77 12.15 -18.26
C MET A 137 15.85 11.91 -19.78
N ASN A 138 15.57 10.70 -20.24
CA ASN A 138 15.53 10.40 -21.68
C ASN A 138 14.47 11.25 -22.40
N ILE A 139 13.25 11.34 -21.85
CA ILE A 139 12.18 12.16 -22.43
C ILE A 139 12.59 13.63 -22.50
N LEU A 140 13.18 14.17 -21.44
CA LEU A 140 13.67 15.56 -21.41
C LEU A 140 14.78 15.79 -22.45
N GLU A 141 15.73 14.88 -22.57
CA GLU A 141 16.81 14.96 -23.54
C GLU A 141 16.28 14.98 -24.98
N GLN A 142 15.33 14.08 -25.31
CA GLN A 142 14.68 14.06 -26.62
C GLN A 142 13.94 15.37 -26.92
N HIS A 143 13.27 15.96 -25.93
CA HIS A 143 12.60 17.26 -26.07
C HIS A 143 13.59 18.42 -26.27
N CYS A 144 14.76 18.38 -25.63
CA CYS A 144 15.80 19.39 -25.84
C CYS A 144 16.39 19.32 -27.25
N ILE A 145 16.51 18.12 -27.83
CA ILE A 145 17.01 17.91 -29.20
C ILE A 145 15.94 18.27 -30.24
N ASN A 146 14.69 17.91 -30.00
CA ASN A 146 13.57 18.15 -30.90
C ASN A 146 12.34 18.67 -30.12
N PRO A 147 12.02 19.97 -30.19
CA PRO A 147 10.83 20.54 -29.54
C PRO A 147 9.49 19.91 -29.98
N GLU A 148 9.45 19.32 -31.19
CA GLU A 148 8.26 18.62 -31.71
C GLU A 148 8.19 17.15 -31.29
N TYR A 149 9.16 16.66 -30.52
CA TYR A 149 9.08 15.33 -29.91
C TYR A 149 7.80 15.23 -29.07
N ARG A 150 7.15 14.07 -29.14
CA ARG A 150 5.96 13.75 -28.34
C ARG A 150 6.18 12.37 -27.74
N HIS A 151 5.96 12.27 -26.44
CA HIS A 151 6.03 11.02 -25.71
C HIS A 151 4.69 10.73 -25.04
N GLY A 152 4.26 9.47 -25.11
CA GLY A 152 3.05 9.00 -24.46
C GLY A 152 3.27 8.75 -22.97
N THR A 153 2.38 7.96 -22.36
CA THR A 153 2.57 7.55 -20.96
C THR A 153 3.64 6.47 -20.86
N SER A 154 4.69 6.72 -20.06
CA SER A 154 5.59 5.66 -19.59
C SER A 154 5.03 4.99 -18.34
N ILE A 155 5.15 3.66 -18.27
CA ILE A 155 4.80 2.88 -17.08
C ILE A 155 6.07 2.21 -16.58
N SER A 156 6.39 2.44 -15.31
CA SER A 156 7.44 1.71 -14.59
C SER A 156 6.77 0.79 -13.56
N TYR A 157 7.19 -0.47 -13.53
CA TYR A 157 6.68 -1.45 -12.58
C TYR A 157 7.58 -1.48 -11.34
N GLY A 158 6.93 -1.44 -10.18
CA GLY A 158 7.58 -1.70 -8.89
C GLY A 158 7.59 -3.19 -8.55
N ASN A 159 8.10 -3.51 -7.37
CA ASN A 159 8.19 -4.88 -6.88
C ASN A 159 7.68 -5.00 -5.45
N LEU A 160 7.05 -6.12 -5.12
CA LEU A 160 6.70 -6.45 -3.76
C LEU A 160 7.95 -6.87 -2.97
N ILE A 161 8.21 -6.19 -1.86
CA ILE A 161 9.28 -6.51 -0.93
C ILE A 161 8.66 -7.17 0.30
N VAL A 162 8.79 -8.49 0.39
CA VAL A 162 8.23 -9.29 1.48
C VAL A 162 9.15 -9.22 2.69
N ARG A 163 8.58 -8.89 3.84
CA ARG A 163 9.22 -8.84 5.15
C ARG A 163 8.25 -9.36 6.22
N ASP A 164 8.44 -8.98 7.47
CA ASP A 164 7.83 -9.61 8.64
C ASP A 164 6.31 -9.36 8.67
N THR A 165 5.86 -8.12 8.45
CA THR A 165 4.45 -7.72 8.69
C THR A 165 3.42 -8.36 7.76
N GLY A 166 3.85 -8.89 6.61
CA GLY A 166 2.98 -9.52 5.61
C GLY A 166 3.13 -11.05 5.51
N ALA A 167 4.09 -11.63 6.22
CA ALA A 167 4.43 -13.04 6.10
C ALA A 167 3.34 -13.97 6.67
N ALA A 168 3.29 -15.22 6.17
CA ALA A 168 2.45 -16.28 6.74
C ALA A 168 2.78 -16.53 8.23
N LYS A 169 1.81 -17.12 8.96
CA LYS A 169 2.10 -17.67 10.29
C LYS A 169 3.07 -18.84 10.09
N GLU A 170 4.22 -18.83 10.72
CA GLU A 170 4.98 -20.07 10.89
C GLU A 170 4.11 -21.01 11.75
N VAL A 171 3.86 -22.21 11.22
CA VAL A 171 3.08 -23.26 11.89
C VAL A 171 3.98 -24.04 12.84
#